data_AF-A0A954SXA3-F1
#
_entry.id   AF-A0A954SXA3-F1
#
_cell.length_a   1.000
_cell.length_b   1.000
_cell.length_c   1.000
_cell.angle_alpha   90.00
_cell.angle_beta   90.00
_cell.angle_gamma   90.00
#
_symmetry.space_group_name_H-M   'P 1'
#
loop_
_entity.id
_entity.type
_entity.pdbx_description
1 polymer ?
#
loop_
_entity_poly.entity_id
_entity_poly.type
_entity_poly.pdbx_seq_one_letter_code
_entity_poly.pdbx_strand_id
1 'polypeptide(L)' 'MASHKRYRIKLTDEERAAFRDVVKGRWGRQKPAAWKVQRAQVMLKCDEGDGGPAWTDERLAESFDTTTRSIQN' A
#
# COMPACT_ATOMS: atom_id res chain seq x y z
N MET A 1 1.46 -11.89 18.82
CA MET A 1 0.30 -11.12 19.31
C MET A 1 -0.44 -10.60 18.09
N ALA A 2 -1.70 -10.98 17.89
CA ALA A 2 -2.46 -10.58 16.71
C ALA A 2 -2.71 -9.07 16.76
N SER A 3 -2.05 -8.32 15.88
CA SER A 3 -2.39 -6.91 15.60
C SER A 3 -3.85 -6.88 15.17
N HIS A 4 -4.73 -6.29 16.00
CA HIS A 4 -6.11 -6.02 15.65
C HIS A 4 -6.14 -4.97 14.52
N LYS A 5 -5.87 -5.38 13.27
CA LYS A 5 -6.09 -4.56 12.10
C LYS A 5 -7.57 -4.20 12.04
N ARG A 6 -7.87 -2.93 12.32
CA ARG A 6 -9.24 -2.40 12.32
C ARG A 6 -9.81 -2.31 10.89
N TYR A 7 -8.95 -2.30 9.88
CA TYR A 7 -9.31 -2.24 8.46
C TYR A 7 -8.52 -3.26 7.65
N ARG A 8 -9.22 -4.22 7.04
CA ARG A 8 -8.66 -5.13 6.02
C ARG A 8 -8.85 -4.46 4.67
N ILE A 9 -7.75 -4.14 4.00
CA ILE A 9 -7.80 -3.49 2.68
C ILE A 9 -8.01 -4.59 1.64
N LYS A 10 -9.14 -4.54 0.94
CA LYS A 10 -9.41 -5.38 -0.22
C LYS A 10 -9.55 -4.47 -1.41
N LEU A 11 -8.54 -4.45 -2.27
CA LEU A 11 -8.59 -3.65 -3.47
C LEU A 11 -9.33 -4.42 -4.57
N THR A 12 -10.17 -3.73 -5.31
CA THR A 12 -10.66 -4.25 -6.61
C THR A 12 -9.54 -4.20 -7.64
N ASP A 13 -9.71 -4.92 -8.75
CA ASP A 13 -8.71 -4.89 -9.83
C ASP A 13 -8.51 -3.50 -10.44
N GLU A 14 -9.56 -2.69 -10.45
CA GLU A 14 -9.53 -1.29 -10.91
C GLU A 14 -8.71 -0.41 -9.95
N GLU A 15 -8.93 -0.55 -8.64
CA GLU A 15 -8.15 0.17 -7.64
C GLU A 15 -6.68 -0.26 -7.67
N ARG A 16 -6.44 -1.57 -7.80
CA ARG A 16 -5.10 -2.13 -7.95
C ARG A 16 -4.40 -1.58 -9.19
N ALA A 17 -5.10 -1.45 -10.31
CA ALA A 17 -4.58 -0.83 -11.52
C ALA A 17 -4.24 0.66 -11.31
N ALA A 18 -5.14 1.42 -10.67
CA ALA A 18 -4.93 2.83 -10.36
C ALA A 18 -3.69 3.04 -9.47
N PHE A 19 -3.53 2.25 -8.41
CA PHE A 19 -2.33 2.33 -7.56
C PHE A 19 -1.07 1.94 -8.33
N ARG A 20 -1.12 0.91 -9.19
CA ARG A 20 0.03 0.55 -10.05
C ARG A 20 0.43 1.69 -10.96
N ASP A 21 -0.52 2.44 -11.49
CA ASP A 21 -0.23 3.61 -12.34
C ASP A 21 0.38 4.77 -11.55
N VAL A 22 -0.04 4.97 -10.29
CA VAL A 22 0.64 5.90 -9.38
C VAL A 22 2.09 5.45 -9.11
N VAL A 23 2.31 4.15 -8.89
CA VAL A 23 3.66 3.59 -8.67
C VAL A 23 4.55 3.70 -9.90
N LYS A 24 4.00 3.60 -11.12
CA LYS A 24 4.74 3.85 -12.36
C LYS A 24 5.27 5.29 -12.46
N GLY A 25 4.83 6.19 -11.58
CA GLY A 25 5.44 7.51 -11.41
C GLY A 25 5.19 8.45 -12.59
N ARG A 26 4.19 8.16 -13.44
CA ARG A 26 3.93 8.89 -14.68
C ARG A 26 2.54 9.52 -14.64
N TRP A 27 2.46 10.73 -14.06
CA TRP A 27 1.24 11.54 -14.04
C TRP A 27 1.35 12.66 -15.08
N GLY A 28 1.13 12.30 -16.35
CA GLY A 28 1.26 13.24 -17.47
C GLY A 28 2.65 13.86 -17.54
N ARG A 29 2.73 15.19 -17.31
CA ARG A 29 3.99 15.97 -17.37
C ARG A 29 4.73 16.07 -16.02
N GLN A 30 4.15 15.58 -14.92
CA GLN A 30 4.73 15.71 -13.58
C GLN A 30 4.92 14.34 -12.93
N LYS A 31 6.01 14.20 -12.18
CA LYS A 31 6.25 13.02 -11.34
C LYS A 31 5.49 13.19 -10.02
N PRO A 32 4.75 12.17 -9.56
CA PRO A 32 4.14 12.21 -8.23
C PRO A 32 5.24 12.30 -7.17
N ALA A 33 4.95 12.99 -6.07
CA ALA A 33 5.86 13.07 -4.93
C ALA A 33 6.19 11.67 -4.40
N ALA A 34 7.43 11.47 -3.93
CA ALA A 34 7.93 10.17 -3.48
C ALA A 34 7.02 9.53 -2.41
N TRP A 35 6.49 10.34 -1.48
CA TRP A 35 5.57 9.85 -0.44
C TRP A 35 4.25 9.30 -0.99
N LYS A 36 3.74 9.81 -2.13
CA LYS A 36 2.53 9.28 -2.79
C LYS A 36 2.82 7.92 -3.42
N VAL A 37 3.98 7.79 -4.06
CA VAL A 37 4.43 6.52 -4.65
C VAL A 37 4.60 5.47 -3.54
N GLN A 38 5.24 5.83 -2.44
CA GLN A 38 5.43 4.94 -1.29
C GLN A 38 4.09 4.50 -0.69
N ARG A 39 3.14 5.42 -0.51
CA ARG A 39 1.79 5.09 0.00
C ARG A 39 1.01 4.18 -0.95
N ALA A 40 1.12 4.38 -2.27
CA ALA A 40 0.51 3.50 -3.27
C ALA A 40 1.13 2.09 -3.26
N GLN A 41 2.44 1.99 -3.07
CA GLN A 41 3.12 0.69 -2.91
C GLN A 41 2.66 -0.03 -1.64
N VAL A 42 2.57 0.69 -0.51
CA VAL A 42 2.04 0.14 0.74
C VAL A 42 0.61 -0.38 0.53
N MET A 43 -0.26 0.39 -0.12
CA MET A 43 -1.64 -0.02 -0.38
C MET A 43 -1.74 -1.31 -1.20
N LEU A 44 -0.92 -1.44 -2.24
CA LEU A 44 -0.84 -2.67 -3.06
C LEU A 44 -0.30 -3.87 -2.29
N LYS A 45 0.57 -3.66 -1.30
CA LYS A 45 1.14 -4.71 -0.46
C LYS A 45 0.21 -5.12 0.68
N CYS A 46 -0.61 -4.18 1.18
CA CYS A 46 -1.67 -4.41 2.16
C CYS A 46 -2.88 -5.14 1.58
N ASP A 47 -3.00 -5.26 0.25
CA ASP A 47 -4.17 -5.86 -0.40
C ASP A 47 -4.35 -7.32 0.03
N GLU A 48 -5.41 -7.55 0.82
CA GLU A 48 -5.92 -8.85 1.28
C GLU A 48 -7.08 -9.34 0.38
N GLY A 49 -7.26 -8.74 -0.80
CA GLY A 49 -8.17 -9.22 -1.84
C GLY A 49 -7.70 -10.54 -2.46
N ASP A 50 -8.54 -11.13 -3.32
CA ASP A 50 -8.19 -12.40 -3.97
C ASP A 50 -6.96 -12.20 -4.88
N GLY A 51 -5.93 -13.04 -4.66
CA GLY A 51 -4.60 -12.89 -5.27
C GLY A 51 -3.73 -11.74 -4.75
N GLY A 52 -4.16 -11.04 -3.69
CA GLY A 52 -3.39 -9.99 -3.03
C GLY A 52 -2.29 -10.55 -2.12
N PRO A 53 -1.15 -9.85 -1.96
CA PRO A 53 -0.05 -10.30 -1.12
C PRO A 53 -0.38 -10.38 0.38
N ALA A 54 -1.44 -9.71 0.85
CA ALA A 54 -1.94 -9.77 2.22
C ALA A 54 -0.85 -9.56 3.30
N TRP A 55 0.07 -8.60 3.08
CA TRP A 55 1.18 -8.40 4.01
C TRP A 55 0.68 -7.90 5.38
N THR A 56 1.24 -8.48 6.44
CA THR A 56 1.00 -8.00 7.80
C THR A 56 1.67 -6.65 8.01
N ASP A 57 1.18 -5.87 8.97
CA ASP A 57 1.72 -4.54 9.27
C ASP A 57 3.20 -4.61 9.66
N GLU A 58 3.63 -5.72 10.29
CA GLU A 58 5.04 -5.92 10.63
C GLU A 58 5.92 -6.00 9.39
N ARG A 59 5.50 -6.79 8.39
CA ARG A 59 6.23 -6.97 7.13
C ARG A 59 6.28 -5.68 6.30
N LEU A 60 5.22 -4.89 6.37
CA LEU A 60 5.17 -3.57 5.73
C LEU A 60 6.07 -2.56 6.43
N ALA A 61 6.05 -2.51 7.76
CA ALA A 61 6.91 -1.63 8.55
C ALA A 61 8.40 -1.90 8.28
N GLU A 62 8.78 -3.18 8.22
CA GLU A 62 10.14 -3.61 7.90
C GLU A 62 10.53 -3.28 6.45
N SER A 63 9.64 -3.50 5.48
CA SER A 63 9.96 -3.31 4.05
C SER A 63 9.98 -1.84 3.61
N PHE A 64 9.26 -0.97 4.30
CA PHE A 64 9.12 0.45 3.94
C PHE A 64 9.84 1.40 4.89
N ASP A 65 10.64 0.87 5.82
CA ASP A 65 11.36 1.62 6.87
C ASP A 65 10.46 2.64 7.58
N THR A 66 9.20 2.23 7.81
CA THR A 66 8.17 3.08 8.41
C THR A 66 7.68 2.44 9.70
N THR A 67 7.34 3.24 10.69
CA THR A 67 6.76 2.70 11.93
C THR A 67 5.33 2.21 11.69
N THR A 68 4.92 1.16 12.39
CA THR A 68 3.54 0.62 12.37
C THR A 68 2.48 1.68 12.69
N ARG A 69 2.84 2.74 13.41
CA ARG A 69 1.98 3.91 13.67
C ARG A 69 1.56 4.67 12.40
N SER A 70 2.38 4.67 11.35
CA SER A 70 2.03 5.29 10.06
C SER A 70 0.99 4.48 9.29
N ILE A 71 0.86 3.18 9.59
CA ILE A 71 -0.06 2.23 8.93
C ILE A 71 -1.36 2.10 9.74
N GLN A 72 -1.30 2.23 11.07
CA GLN A 72 -2.44 2.06 11.98
C GLN A 72 -3.32 3.32 12.18
N ASN A 73 -2.94 4.46 11.59
CA ASN A 73 -3.64 5.76 11.78
C ASN A 73 -4.82 5.94 10.83
#